data_AF-A0A009MG41-F1
#
_entry.id   AF-A0A009MG41-F1
#
_cell.length_a   1.000
_cell.length_b   1.000
_cell.length_c   1.000
_cell.angle_alpha   90.00
_cell.angle_beta   90.00
_cell.angle_gamma   90.00
#
_symmetry.space_group_name_H-M   'P 1'
#
loop_
_entity.id
_entity.type
_entity.pdbx_description
1 polymer ?
#
loop_
_entity_poly.entity_id
_entity_poly.type
_entity_poly.pdbx_seq_one_letter_code
_entity_poly.pdbx_strand_id
1 'polypeptide(L)'
;MNKTNPPLGDSTLITREATLADDEALRDLIAVPMTTKGIQISFQREPSYFRASDIVYRHKLHVVIEDTESQKKLACYSNGYRPCYVDRNIQNLRYAGDLRVDHNYRGKSLVKVLAKHVKQTMHEPNYSQMIIFDDNHAARAAIQTGKTGMPDYYDEGLIETLSLTDLGTKRKITAFLKQVDKQIDLQEIHSCVAEAQHVEAMNQFIADMAEFYNFIPAYNFEELAQEHQYFLGIKLSDFSLYFKGEKLVGMFGLWDQHSIKQTKILHYSSVIGIFRPVYNLLTPLTKGMRLPKLGDSIQYHVLHTLMCHPEDLALHHKMLEDAYNKSKQQGVGVVSFTLSHKDPRYQLNQFYKGERLTGMHGFISYEGDPRPHFDKNLIPYLEVGRI
;
A
#
# COMPACT_ATOMS: atom_id res chain seq x y z
N MET A 1 -8.24 -30.66 -37.95
CA MET A 1 -7.04 -31.18 -37.26
C MET A 1 -7.09 -30.72 -35.81
N ASN A 2 -7.55 -31.61 -34.92
CA ASN A 2 -7.57 -31.37 -33.48
C ASN A 2 -6.12 -31.35 -32.98
N LYS A 3 -5.63 -30.20 -32.50
CA LYS A 3 -4.39 -30.13 -31.73
C LYS A 3 -4.67 -30.65 -30.33
N THR A 4 -4.51 -31.95 -30.16
CA THR A 4 -4.36 -32.58 -28.84
C THR A 4 -3.09 -32.01 -28.20
N ASN A 5 -3.25 -31.29 -27.08
CA ASN A 5 -2.10 -30.95 -26.25
C ASN A 5 -1.41 -32.25 -25.82
N PRO A 6 -0.07 -32.32 -25.87
CA PRO A 6 0.66 -33.50 -25.44
C PRO A 6 0.38 -33.77 -23.95
N PRO A 7 0.46 -35.03 -23.50
CA PRO A 7 0.31 -35.37 -22.09
C PRO A 7 1.36 -34.59 -21.29
N LEU A 8 0.90 -33.85 -20.27
CA LEU A 8 1.76 -33.15 -19.34
C LEU A 8 2.61 -34.20 -18.60
N GLY A 9 3.89 -34.33 -18.98
CA GLY A 9 4.89 -35.00 -18.15
C GLY A 9 4.96 -34.34 -16.77
N ASP A 10 5.59 -35.01 -15.81
CA ASP A 10 5.80 -34.48 -14.46
C ASP A 10 6.25 -33.02 -14.53
N SER A 11 5.49 -32.15 -13.86
CA SER A 11 5.70 -30.71 -13.98
C SER A 11 7.11 -30.36 -13.50
N THR A 12 7.93 -29.82 -14.40
CA THR A 12 9.29 -29.31 -14.10
C THR A 12 9.27 -28.09 -13.17
N LEU A 13 8.08 -27.62 -12.82
CA LEU A 13 7.85 -26.43 -12.00
C LEU A 13 7.89 -26.81 -10.52
N ILE A 14 8.77 -26.15 -9.78
CA ILE A 14 8.82 -26.25 -8.32
C ILE A 14 8.50 -24.90 -7.69
N THR A 15 7.77 -24.94 -6.59
CA THR A 15 7.50 -23.78 -5.75
C THR A 15 8.28 -23.93 -4.46
N ARG A 16 9.07 -22.92 -4.09
CA ARG A 16 9.86 -22.92 -2.86
C ARG A 16 9.97 -21.52 -2.28
N GLU A 17 10.30 -21.46 -1.00
CA GLU A 17 10.71 -20.21 -0.37
C GLU A 17 11.96 -19.64 -1.06
N ALA A 18 11.97 -18.33 -1.21
CA ALA A 18 13.05 -17.59 -1.82
C ALA A 18 14.20 -17.40 -0.82
N THR A 19 15.41 -17.45 -1.33
CA THR A 19 16.64 -17.19 -0.58
C THR A 19 17.25 -15.86 -1.02
N LEU A 20 18.26 -15.36 -0.30
CA LEU A 20 18.98 -14.14 -0.70
C LEU A 20 19.61 -14.26 -2.09
N ALA A 21 19.94 -15.48 -2.56
CA ALA A 21 20.45 -15.70 -3.91
C ALA A 21 19.40 -15.44 -5.00
N ASP A 22 18.11 -15.39 -4.66
CA ASP A 22 17.02 -15.10 -5.59
C ASP A 22 16.71 -13.60 -5.71
N ASP A 23 17.42 -12.71 -4.97
CA ASP A 23 17.09 -11.27 -4.91
C ASP A 23 17.03 -10.61 -6.29
N GLU A 24 18.02 -10.86 -7.15
CA GLU A 24 18.06 -10.32 -8.52
C GLU A 24 16.88 -10.81 -9.36
N ALA A 25 16.61 -12.11 -9.33
CA ALA A 25 15.48 -12.69 -10.06
C ALA A 25 14.13 -12.17 -9.57
N LEU A 26 13.99 -11.91 -8.26
CA LEU A 26 12.81 -11.30 -7.67
C LEU A 26 12.66 -9.84 -8.09
N ARG A 27 13.75 -9.06 -8.11
CA ARG A 27 13.75 -7.68 -8.63
C ARG A 27 13.32 -7.65 -10.10
N ASP A 28 13.81 -8.58 -10.93
CA ASP A 28 13.40 -8.70 -12.34
C ASP A 28 11.91 -9.02 -12.49
N LEU A 29 11.40 -10.00 -11.73
CA LEU A 29 9.98 -10.38 -11.76
C LEU A 29 9.06 -9.24 -11.30
N ILE A 30 9.49 -8.49 -10.28
CA ILE A 30 8.72 -7.37 -9.73
C ILE A 30 8.77 -6.14 -10.62
N ALA A 31 9.88 -5.95 -11.33
CA ALA A 31 10.05 -4.93 -12.34
C ALA A 31 9.25 -5.20 -13.63
N VAL A 32 8.60 -6.36 -13.79
CA VAL A 32 7.77 -6.68 -14.96
C VAL A 32 6.76 -5.55 -15.22
N PRO A 33 6.75 -4.96 -16.43
CA PRO A 33 5.96 -3.77 -16.70
C PRO A 33 4.45 -3.99 -16.56
N MET A 34 3.77 -2.96 -16.09
CA MET A 34 2.31 -2.87 -16.05
C MET A 34 1.85 -1.67 -16.88
N THR A 35 0.81 -1.88 -17.69
CA THR A 35 0.20 -0.81 -18.49
C THR A 35 -1.01 -0.25 -17.75
N THR A 36 -1.06 1.06 -17.55
CA THR A 36 -2.22 1.77 -17.00
C THR A 36 -2.36 3.12 -17.70
N LYS A 37 -3.57 3.47 -18.13
CA LYS A 37 -3.93 4.78 -18.71
C LYS A 37 -2.94 5.33 -19.77
N GLY A 38 -2.41 4.45 -20.62
CA GLY A 38 -1.46 4.83 -21.68
C GLY A 38 -0.02 5.06 -21.22
N ILE A 39 0.33 4.66 -20.00
CA ILE A 39 1.68 4.67 -19.42
C ILE A 39 2.07 3.22 -19.09
N GLN A 40 3.33 2.89 -19.31
CA GLN A 40 3.92 1.63 -18.84
C GLN A 40 4.80 1.93 -17.63
N ILE A 41 4.43 1.37 -16.49
CA ILE A 41 5.12 1.56 -15.21
C ILE A 41 5.76 0.26 -14.72
N SER A 42 6.77 0.38 -13.88
CA SER A 42 7.46 -0.73 -13.23
C SER A 42 7.65 -0.42 -11.75
N PHE A 43 7.20 -1.32 -10.89
CA PHE A 43 7.33 -1.18 -9.44
C PHE A 43 8.64 -1.81 -8.98
N GLN A 44 9.74 -1.09 -9.14
CA GLN A 44 11.06 -1.60 -8.80
C GLN A 44 11.30 -1.61 -7.28
N ARG A 45 12.25 -2.45 -6.89
CA ARG A 45 12.69 -2.69 -5.51
C ARG A 45 14.21 -2.68 -5.46
N GLU A 46 14.80 -1.52 -5.73
CA GLU A 46 16.25 -1.33 -5.71
C GLU A 46 16.70 -0.76 -4.36
N PRO A 47 17.84 -1.21 -3.79
CA PRO A 47 18.79 -2.16 -4.37
C PRO A 47 18.47 -3.65 -4.10
N SER A 48 17.41 -3.95 -3.35
CA SER A 48 17.06 -5.32 -2.98
C SER A 48 15.56 -5.49 -2.77
N TYR A 49 15.03 -6.59 -3.29
CA TYR A 49 13.66 -7.02 -3.05
C TYR A 49 13.42 -7.29 -1.55
N PHE A 50 14.34 -8.01 -0.91
CA PHE A 50 14.21 -8.36 0.50
C PHE A 50 14.27 -7.14 1.42
N ARG A 51 15.12 -6.14 1.09
CA ARG A 51 15.19 -4.87 1.84
C ARG A 51 13.90 -4.08 1.74
N ALA A 52 13.32 -4.00 0.55
CA ALA A 52 12.05 -3.31 0.37
C ALA A 52 10.89 -4.02 1.06
N SER A 53 11.01 -5.32 1.33
CA SER A 53 10.02 -6.08 2.09
C SER A 53 10.13 -5.89 3.61
N ASP A 54 11.24 -5.36 4.14
CA ASP A 54 11.43 -5.16 5.59
C ASP A 54 10.36 -4.22 6.16
N ILE A 55 9.90 -3.28 5.35
CA ILE A 55 8.88 -2.33 5.74
C ILE A 55 7.45 -2.87 5.61
N VAL A 56 7.25 -4.11 5.12
CA VAL A 56 5.91 -4.69 4.93
C VAL A 56 5.60 -5.76 5.97
N TYR A 57 6.60 -6.58 6.32
CA TYR A 57 6.43 -7.79 7.12
C TYR A 57 7.38 -7.82 8.32
N ARG A 58 6.91 -8.37 9.45
CA ARG A 58 7.79 -8.80 10.55
C ARG A 58 8.30 -10.21 10.33
N HIS A 59 7.44 -11.06 9.77
CA HIS A 59 7.77 -12.41 9.37
C HIS A 59 7.54 -12.53 7.87
N LYS A 60 8.63 -12.68 7.12
CA LYS A 60 8.61 -12.71 5.67
C LYS A 60 8.34 -14.13 5.18
N LEU A 61 7.44 -14.25 4.20
CA LEU A 61 7.33 -15.43 3.37
C LEU A 61 7.38 -14.94 1.92
N HIS A 62 8.52 -15.16 1.29
CA HIS A 62 8.78 -14.85 -0.11
C HIS A 62 8.92 -16.14 -0.87
N VAL A 63 8.25 -16.25 -2.00
CA VAL A 63 8.15 -17.51 -2.72
C VAL A 63 8.48 -17.29 -4.18
N VAL A 64 9.29 -18.20 -4.73
CA VAL A 64 9.57 -18.28 -6.16
C VAL A 64 8.99 -19.56 -6.73
N ILE A 65 8.53 -19.47 -7.98
CA ILE A 65 8.22 -20.62 -8.80
C ILE A 65 9.27 -20.67 -9.90
N GLU A 66 10.04 -21.76 -9.95
CA GLU A 66 11.10 -21.94 -10.93
C GLU A 66 10.86 -23.19 -11.78
N ASP A 67 11.32 -23.12 -13.02
CA ASP A 67 11.39 -24.27 -13.91
C ASP A 67 12.76 -24.92 -13.75
N THR A 68 12.78 -26.15 -13.23
CA THR A 68 14.00 -26.90 -12.93
C THR A 68 14.81 -27.26 -14.17
N GLU A 69 14.19 -27.32 -15.34
CA GLU A 69 14.89 -27.64 -16.59
C GLU A 69 15.68 -26.44 -17.12
N SER A 70 15.07 -25.25 -17.10
CA SER A 70 15.71 -23.99 -17.54
C SER A 70 16.41 -23.22 -16.41
N GLN A 71 16.23 -23.63 -15.15
CA GLN A 71 16.68 -22.93 -13.94
C GLN A 71 16.15 -21.49 -13.81
N LYS A 72 15.11 -21.16 -14.59
CA LYS A 72 14.54 -19.82 -14.66
C LYS A 72 13.45 -19.62 -13.60
N LYS A 73 13.49 -18.47 -12.93
CA LYS A 73 12.46 -18.03 -11.98
C LYS A 73 11.33 -17.40 -12.80
N LEU A 74 10.16 -18.02 -12.76
CA LEU A 74 9.04 -17.71 -13.66
C LEU A 74 7.96 -16.86 -12.99
N ALA A 75 7.82 -16.98 -11.69
CA ALA A 75 6.83 -16.23 -10.92
C ALA A 75 7.29 -16.07 -9.47
N CYS A 76 6.72 -15.08 -8.79
CA CYS A 76 6.90 -14.88 -7.36
C CYS A 76 5.61 -14.37 -6.72
N TYR A 77 5.54 -14.50 -5.40
CA TYR A 77 4.57 -13.81 -4.55
C TYR A 77 5.13 -13.69 -3.13
N SER A 78 4.54 -12.81 -2.33
CA SER A 78 4.80 -12.72 -0.89
C SER A 78 3.53 -12.93 -0.08
N ASN A 79 3.66 -13.55 1.09
CA ASN A 79 2.55 -13.80 2.02
C ASN A 79 3.01 -13.83 3.48
N GLY A 80 3.77 -12.81 3.87
CA GLY A 80 4.26 -12.64 5.23
C GLY A 80 3.18 -12.11 6.19
N TYR A 81 3.55 -11.90 7.45
CA TYR A 81 2.68 -11.31 8.46
C TYR A 81 3.38 -10.28 9.33
N ARG A 82 2.57 -9.45 9.99
CA ARG A 82 2.96 -8.47 10.99
C ARG A 82 1.89 -8.41 12.08
N PRO A 83 2.24 -8.03 13.32
CA PRO A 83 1.24 -7.76 14.35
C PRO A 83 0.43 -6.52 13.96
N CYS A 84 -0.88 -6.62 14.06
CA CYS A 84 -1.84 -5.56 13.84
C CYS A 84 -2.90 -5.58 14.96
N TYR A 85 -3.56 -4.46 15.19
CA TYR A 85 -4.78 -4.40 15.98
C TYR A 85 -5.92 -5.03 15.17
N VAL A 86 -6.45 -6.15 15.66
CA VAL A 86 -7.62 -6.86 15.15
C VAL A 86 -8.60 -6.97 16.31
N ASP A 87 -9.75 -6.31 16.17
CA ASP A 87 -10.78 -6.16 17.19
C ASP A 87 -10.21 -5.72 18.53
N ARG A 88 -9.44 -4.63 18.48
CA ARG A 88 -8.75 -3.98 19.63
C ARG A 88 -7.61 -4.82 20.25
N ASN A 89 -7.35 -6.02 19.76
CA ASN A 89 -6.30 -6.90 20.26
C ASN A 89 -5.15 -7.01 19.26
N ILE A 90 -3.92 -7.12 19.75
CA ILE A 90 -2.76 -7.34 18.88
C ILE A 90 -2.75 -8.80 18.43
N GLN A 91 -2.87 -9.01 17.12
CA GLN A 91 -2.82 -10.32 16.48
C GLN A 91 -1.97 -10.25 15.22
N ASN A 92 -1.37 -11.37 14.82
CA ASN A 92 -0.72 -11.42 13.52
C ASN A 92 -1.76 -11.29 12.41
N LEU A 93 -1.46 -10.48 11.40
CA LEU A 93 -2.26 -10.36 10.18
C LEU A 93 -1.34 -10.63 8.99
N ARG A 94 -1.71 -11.62 8.17
CA ARG A 94 -1.01 -11.89 6.91
C ARG A 94 -1.41 -10.86 5.86
N TYR A 95 -0.46 -10.50 5.01
CA TYR A 95 -0.71 -9.72 3.80
C TYR A 95 -0.14 -10.45 2.60
N ALA A 96 -1.00 -10.73 1.62
CA ALA A 96 -0.62 -11.34 0.36
C ALA A 96 -0.35 -10.25 -0.68
N GLY A 97 0.85 -10.27 -1.27
CA GLY A 97 1.30 -9.26 -2.20
C GLY A 97 2.23 -9.81 -3.28
N ASP A 98 2.75 -8.90 -4.09
CA ASP A 98 3.84 -9.16 -5.05
C ASP A 98 3.61 -10.30 -6.05
N LEU A 99 2.37 -10.73 -6.28
CA LEU A 99 2.09 -11.77 -7.27
C LEU A 99 2.48 -11.29 -8.67
N ARG A 100 3.56 -11.87 -9.20
CA ARG A 100 4.14 -11.56 -10.50
C ARG A 100 4.45 -12.83 -11.26
N VAL A 101 4.18 -12.78 -12.57
CA VAL A 101 4.41 -13.90 -13.50
C VAL A 101 5.05 -13.35 -14.76
N ASP A 102 6.16 -13.97 -15.17
CA ASP A 102 6.82 -13.73 -16.45
C ASP A 102 5.80 -13.82 -17.59
N HIS A 103 5.82 -12.83 -18.47
CA HIS A 103 4.82 -12.69 -19.53
C HIS A 103 4.72 -13.92 -20.43
N ASN A 104 5.85 -14.61 -20.70
CA ASN A 104 5.93 -15.77 -21.58
C ASN A 104 5.38 -17.07 -20.95
N TYR A 105 5.07 -17.03 -19.65
CA TYR A 105 4.64 -18.19 -18.87
C TYR A 105 3.24 -18.04 -18.25
N ARG A 106 2.54 -16.93 -18.54
CA ARG A 106 1.15 -16.74 -18.12
C ARG A 106 0.25 -17.82 -18.72
N GLY A 107 -0.66 -18.36 -17.89
CA GLY A 107 -1.65 -19.36 -18.31
C GLY A 107 -1.13 -20.82 -18.40
N LYS A 108 0.15 -21.09 -18.12
CA LYS A 108 0.76 -22.43 -18.24
C LYS A 108 0.77 -23.22 -16.92
N SER A 109 -0.40 -23.47 -16.32
CA SER A 109 -0.55 -24.29 -15.10
C SER A 109 0.12 -23.79 -13.80
N LEU A 110 0.78 -22.62 -13.81
CA LEU A 110 1.41 -21.99 -12.62
C LEU A 110 0.44 -21.82 -11.45
N VAL A 111 -0.85 -21.60 -11.74
CA VAL A 111 -1.89 -21.45 -10.72
C VAL A 111 -1.99 -22.69 -9.83
N LYS A 112 -1.80 -23.91 -10.38
CA LYS A 112 -1.91 -25.15 -9.59
C LYS A 112 -0.76 -25.32 -8.60
N VAL A 113 0.47 -25.06 -9.04
CA VAL A 113 1.66 -25.15 -8.18
C VAL A 113 1.70 -24.03 -7.15
N LEU A 114 1.19 -22.85 -7.50
CA LEU A 114 0.98 -21.74 -6.56
C LEU A 114 -0.09 -22.12 -5.52
N ALA A 115 -1.28 -22.53 -5.96
CA ALA A 115 -2.38 -22.98 -5.11
C ALA A 115 -1.94 -24.03 -4.09
N LYS A 116 -1.20 -25.06 -4.55
CA LYS A 116 -0.68 -26.11 -3.68
C LYS A 116 0.21 -25.54 -2.57
N HIS A 117 1.15 -24.67 -2.93
CA HIS A 117 2.08 -24.08 -1.96
C HIS A 117 1.38 -23.11 -1.00
N VAL A 118 0.47 -22.25 -1.50
CA VAL A 118 -0.32 -21.35 -0.64
C VAL A 118 -1.12 -22.18 0.37
N LYS A 119 -1.80 -23.24 -0.06
CA LYS A 119 -2.54 -24.14 0.84
C LYS A 119 -1.65 -24.81 1.90
N GLN A 120 -0.41 -25.14 1.53
CA GLN A 120 0.55 -25.77 2.44
C GLN A 120 1.19 -24.80 3.44
N THR A 121 1.16 -23.49 3.18
CA THR A 121 1.86 -22.48 4.00
C THR A 121 0.92 -21.49 4.69
N MET A 122 -0.35 -21.43 4.27
CA MET A 122 -1.41 -20.64 4.89
C MET A 122 -1.94 -21.38 6.14
N HIS A 123 -1.16 -21.27 7.21
CA HIS A 123 -1.52 -21.67 8.58
C HIS A 123 -1.86 -20.42 9.41
N GLU A 124 -2.24 -20.60 10.67
CA GLU A 124 -2.57 -19.52 11.61
C GLU A 124 -1.65 -18.27 11.52
N PRO A 125 -2.22 -17.08 11.27
CA PRO A 125 -3.60 -16.81 10.85
C PRO A 125 -3.90 -17.44 9.48
N ASN A 126 -4.94 -18.27 9.38
CA ASN A 126 -5.30 -19.08 8.19
C ASN A 126 -5.90 -18.28 7.01
N TYR A 127 -5.80 -16.95 7.04
CA TYR A 127 -6.25 -16.04 6.00
C TYR A 127 -5.23 -14.93 5.76
N SER A 128 -5.27 -14.31 4.58
CA SER A 128 -4.42 -13.16 4.24
C SER A 128 -5.22 -11.99 3.73
N GLN A 129 -4.93 -10.79 4.25
CA GLN A 129 -5.38 -9.53 3.68
C GLN A 129 -4.76 -9.36 2.29
N MET A 130 -5.52 -8.86 1.33
CA MET A 130 -5.05 -8.58 -0.03
C MET A 130 -5.76 -7.37 -0.61
N ILE A 131 -5.04 -6.64 -1.47
CA ILE A 131 -5.59 -5.53 -2.24
C ILE A 131 -5.39 -5.80 -3.73
N ILE A 132 -6.46 -5.63 -4.50
CA ILE A 132 -6.41 -5.68 -5.96
C ILE A 132 -6.91 -4.35 -6.51
N PHE A 133 -6.03 -3.60 -7.18
CA PHE A 133 -6.44 -2.38 -7.89
C PHE A 133 -7.38 -2.67 -9.06
N ASP A 134 -8.35 -1.78 -9.31
CA ASP A 134 -9.41 -1.98 -10.30
C ASP A 134 -8.89 -2.22 -11.73
N ASP A 135 -7.83 -1.51 -12.11
CA ASP A 135 -7.17 -1.63 -13.41
C ASP A 135 -6.41 -2.96 -13.58
N ASN A 136 -6.22 -3.74 -12.50
CA ASN A 136 -5.54 -5.04 -12.55
C ASN A 136 -6.51 -6.17 -12.91
N HIS A 137 -7.09 -6.08 -14.11
CA HIS A 137 -8.05 -7.07 -14.63
C HIS A 137 -7.51 -8.51 -14.60
N ALA A 138 -6.20 -8.69 -14.82
CA ALA A 138 -5.56 -10.00 -14.78
C ALA A 138 -5.57 -10.60 -13.37
N ALA A 139 -5.24 -9.83 -12.33
CA ALA A 139 -5.29 -10.29 -10.95
C ALA A 139 -6.73 -10.55 -10.50
N ARG A 140 -7.67 -9.67 -10.86
CA ARG A 140 -9.10 -9.87 -10.60
C ARG A 140 -9.59 -11.19 -11.19
N ALA A 141 -9.32 -11.42 -12.48
CA ALA A 141 -9.66 -12.68 -13.13
C ALA A 141 -8.94 -13.89 -12.51
N ALA A 142 -7.73 -13.72 -11.96
CA ALA A 142 -6.98 -14.82 -11.34
C ALA A 142 -7.50 -15.22 -9.97
N ILE A 143 -7.86 -14.26 -9.13
CA ILE A 143 -8.23 -14.49 -7.72
C ILE A 143 -9.75 -14.53 -7.50
N GLN A 144 -10.52 -13.69 -8.18
CA GLN A 144 -11.97 -13.55 -7.92
C GLN A 144 -12.83 -14.60 -8.63
N THR A 145 -12.29 -15.35 -9.59
CA THR A 145 -13.08 -16.31 -10.40
C THR A 145 -13.14 -17.72 -9.82
N GLY A 146 -12.64 -17.94 -8.60
CA GLY A 146 -12.70 -19.24 -7.92
C GLY A 146 -12.06 -20.36 -8.76
N LYS A 147 -10.73 -20.40 -8.81
CA LYS A 147 -10.01 -21.47 -9.53
C LYS A 147 -9.78 -22.66 -8.61
N THR A 148 -9.96 -23.86 -9.14
CA THR A 148 -9.74 -25.11 -8.39
C THR A 148 -8.38 -25.10 -7.67
N GLY A 149 -8.43 -25.16 -6.33
CA GLY A 149 -7.26 -25.20 -5.46
C GLY A 149 -6.73 -23.84 -4.98
N MET A 150 -7.15 -22.71 -5.57
CA MET A 150 -6.84 -21.38 -5.03
C MET A 150 -7.72 -21.10 -3.79
N PRO A 151 -7.26 -20.23 -2.86
CA PRO A 151 -8.12 -19.80 -1.77
C PRO A 151 -9.27 -18.95 -2.31
N ASP A 152 -10.40 -19.00 -1.60
CA ASP A 152 -11.56 -18.16 -1.93
C ASP A 152 -11.25 -16.70 -1.55
N TYR A 153 -11.78 -15.78 -2.34
CA TYR A 153 -11.67 -14.34 -2.09
C TYR A 153 -12.94 -13.79 -1.43
N TYR A 154 -12.76 -13.11 -0.31
CA TYR A 154 -13.83 -12.52 0.50
C TYR A 154 -13.68 -11.00 0.52
N ASP A 155 -14.61 -10.30 -0.15
CA ASP A 155 -14.52 -8.86 -0.40
C ASP A 155 -14.87 -8.01 0.83
N GLU A 156 -13.94 -7.23 1.36
CA GLU A 156 -14.15 -6.38 2.55
C GLU A 156 -14.59 -4.96 2.19
N GLY A 157 -14.44 -4.57 0.93
CA GLY A 157 -14.94 -3.32 0.38
C GLY A 157 -13.89 -2.58 -0.44
N LEU A 158 -14.19 -1.32 -0.78
CA LEU A 158 -13.32 -0.50 -1.59
C LEU A 158 -12.42 0.40 -0.75
N ILE A 159 -11.25 0.70 -1.31
CA ILE A 159 -10.29 1.66 -0.79
C ILE A 159 -9.91 2.62 -1.91
N GLU A 160 -9.50 3.82 -1.55
CA GLU A 160 -8.92 4.79 -2.48
C GLU A 160 -7.53 5.21 -1.99
N THR A 161 -6.55 5.07 -2.86
CA THR A 161 -5.24 5.71 -2.70
C THR A 161 -5.23 6.99 -3.51
N LEU A 162 -5.03 8.13 -2.84
CA LEU A 162 -4.92 9.43 -3.47
C LEU A 162 -3.47 9.91 -3.41
N SER A 163 -2.86 10.11 -4.57
CA SER A 163 -1.61 10.87 -4.70
C SER A 163 -1.94 12.34 -4.91
N LEU A 164 -2.10 13.04 -3.79
CA LEU A 164 -2.51 14.43 -3.67
C LEU A 164 -1.49 15.37 -4.32
N THR A 165 -1.98 16.21 -5.23
CA THR A 165 -1.20 17.25 -5.90
C THR A 165 -1.68 18.67 -5.54
N ASP A 166 -2.91 18.82 -5.03
CA ASP A 166 -3.46 20.09 -4.55
C ASP A 166 -4.71 19.89 -3.68
N LEU A 167 -4.90 20.77 -2.69
CA LEU A 167 -6.00 20.70 -1.72
C LEU A 167 -7.30 21.31 -2.25
N GLY A 168 -7.38 21.74 -3.51
CA GLY A 168 -8.59 22.29 -4.11
C GLY A 168 -8.94 23.70 -3.63
N THR A 169 -10.23 24.03 -3.66
CA THR A 169 -10.72 25.37 -3.30
C THR A 169 -11.03 25.46 -1.81
N LYS A 170 -10.20 26.21 -1.07
CA LYS A 170 -10.36 26.41 0.39
C LYS A 170 -11.80 26.77 0.80
N ARG A 171 -12.46 27.69 0.10
CA ARG A 171 -13.85 28.08 0.38
C ARG A 171 -14.84 26.90 0.38
N LYS A 172 -14.71 25.94 -0.55
CA LYS A 172 -15.63 24.80 -0.64
C LYS A 172 -15.41 23.84 0.53
N ILE A 173 -14.16 23.55 0.86
CA ILE A 173 -13.82 22.67 1.98
C ILE A 173 -14.22 23.30 3.31
N THR A 174 -13.91 24.58 3.52
CA THR A 174 -14.32 25.27 4.75
C THR A 174 -15.85 25.31 4.89
N ALA A 175 -16.59 25.50 3.80
CA ALA A 175 -18.06 25.44 3.85
C ALA A 175 -18.57 24.04 4.20
N PHE A 176 -17.95 22.99 3.65
CA PHE A 176 -18.28 21.61 3.97
C PHE A 176 -17.99 21.28 5.44
N LEU A 177 -16.77 21.57 5.93
CA LEU A 177 -16.36 21.28 7.30
C LEU A 177 -17.21 22.00 8.35
N LYS A 178 -17.78 23.17 8.03
CA LYS A 178 -18.72 23.90 8.91
C LYS A 178 -20.05 23.19 9.13
N GLN A 179 -20.42 22.26 8.23
CA GLN A 179 -21.67 21.50 8.31
C GLN A 179 -21.51 20.20 9.09
N VAL A 180 -20.28 19.83 9.44
CA VAL A 180 -19.99 18.56 10.10
C VAL A 180 -19.98 18.80 11.60
N ASP A 181 -20.85 18.07 12.30
CA ASP A 181 -20.91 18.11 13.76
C ASP A 181 -19.66 17.46 14.39
N LYS A 182 -19.36 17.80 15.65
CA LYS A 182 -18.25 17.19 16.43
C LYS A 182 -16.85 17.34 15.81
N GLN A 183 -16.42 18.58 15.59
CA GLN A 183 -15.04 18.90 15.23
C GLN A 183 -14.26 19.37 16.45
N ILE A 184 -12.98 19.05 16.52
CA ILE A 184 -12.09 19.69 17.48
C ILE A 184 -11.91 21.16 17.10
N ASP A 185 -11.79 22.05 18.09
CA ASP A 185 -11.40 23.42 17.80
C ASP A 185 -9.90 23.43 17.44
N LEU A 186 -9.61 23.71 16.18
CA LEU A 186 -8.24 23.79 15.67
C LEU A 186 -7.40 24.87 16.37
N GLN A 187 -8.02 25.84 17.05
CA GLN A 187 -7.30 26.84 17.86
C GLN A 187 -6.72 26.24 19.14
N GLU A 188 -7.28 25.14 19.64
CA GLU A 188 -6.78 24.42 20.81
C GLU A 188 -5.67 23.41 20.45
N ILE A 189 -5.38 23.27 19.15
CA ILE A 189 -4.39 22.32 18.65
C ILE A 189 -3.06 23.01 18.46
N HIS A 190 -2.03 22.45 19.09
CA HIS A 190 -0.65 22.76 18.76
C HIS A 190 0.01 21.57 18.08
N SER A 191 0.95 21.83 17.18
CA SER A 191 1.71 20.78 16.51
C SER A 191 3.20 20.92 16.80
N CYS A 192 3.88 19.79 16.82
CA CYS A 192 5.34 19.71 16.95
C CYS A 192 5.89 18.58 16.08
N VAL A 193 7.21 18.61 15.87
CA VAL A 193 7.93 17.49 15.27
C VAL A 193 8.16 16.43 16.35
N ALA A 194 8.02 15.15 16.01
CA ALA A 194 8.25 14.09 16.99
C ALA A 194 9.73 14.03 17.42
N GLU A 195 9.93 13.66 18.68
CA GLU A 195 11.21 13.56 19.36
C GLU A 195 11.15 12.34 20.29
N ALA A 196 12.29 11.92 20.85
CA ALA A 196 12.35 10.72 21.69
C ALA A 196 11.37 10.75 22.87
N GLN A 197 11.12 11.92 23.48
CA GLN A 197 10.17 12.08 24.58
C GLN A 197 8.70 11.82 24.18
N HIS A 198 8.37 11.88 22.87
CA HIS A 198 7.01 11.70 22.38
C HIS A 198 6.68 10.24 22.06
N VAL A 199 7.66 9.34 22.10
CA VAL A 199 7.50 7.93 21.68
C VAL A 199 6.40 7.21 22.45
N GLU A 200 6.34 7.38 23.78
CA GLU A 200 5.29 6.79 24.61
C GLU A 200 3.89 7.28 24.19
N ALA A 201 3.74 8.59 23.98
CA ALA A 201 2.48 9.18 23.52
C ALA A 201 2.08 8.68 22.12
N MET A 202 3.04 8.48 21.21
CA MET A 202 2.78 7.94 19.88
C MET A 202 2.27 6.49 19.95
N ASN A 203 2.90 5.64 20.77
CA ASN A 203 2.44 4.26 20.96
C ASN A 203 1.05 4.19 21.60
N GLN A 204 0.82 5.00 22.65
CA GLN A 204 -0.49 5.08 23.30
C GLN A 204 -1.56 5.57 22.32
N PHE A 205 -1.24 6.55 21.49
CA PHE A 205 -2.16 7.05 20.46
C PHE A 205 -2.57 5.96 19.46
N ILE A 206 -1.65 5.11 19.02
CA ILE A 206 -1.99 3.97 18.15
C ILE A 206 -2.94 3.00 18.86
N ALA A 207 -2.67 2.68 20.12
CA ALA A 207 -3.53 1.82 20.92
C ALA A 207 -4.94 2.42 21.06
N ASP A 208 -5.03 3.72 21.35
CA ASP A 208 -6.31 4.44 21.44
C ASP A 208 -7.07 4.44 20.09
N MET A 209 -6.35 4.53 18.96
CA MET A 209 -6.96 4.47 17.64
C MET A 209 -7.54 3.09 17.29
N ALA A 210 -7.10 2.01 17.96
CA ALA A 210 -7.67 0.67 17.79
C ALA A 210 -9.15 0.57 18.20
N GLU A 211 -9.68 1.54 18.95
CA GLU A 211 -11.11 1.64 19.26
C GLU A 211 -11.97 1.99 18.03
N PHE A 212 -11.37 2.58 16.99
CA PHE A 212 -12.06 3.03 15.79
C PHE A 212 -11.67 2.24 14.53
N TYR A 213 -10.48 1.65 14.54
CA TYR A 213 -9.88 1.06 13.35
C TYR A 213 -9.49 -0.40 13.58
N ASN A 214 -9.68 -1.19 12.53
CA ASN A 214 -9.13 -2.52 12.39
C ASN A 214 -7.89 -2.50 11.48
N PHE A 215 -6.97 -3.44 11.69
CA PHE A 215 -5.77 -3.69 10.88
C PHE A 215 -4.67 -2.62 10.95
N ILE A 216 -4.69 -1.75 11.97
CA ILE A 216 -3.55 -0.86 12.25
C ILE A 216 -2.34 -1.71 12.60
N PRO A 217 -1.18 -1.57 11.94
CA PRO A 217 0.01 -2.27 12.40
C PRO A 217 0.33 -1.87 13.84
N ALA A 218 0.67 -2.86 14.67
CA ALA A 218 1.07 -2.62 16.06
C ALA A 218 2.50 -2.04 16.06
N TYR A 219 2.57 -0.75 15.76
CA TYR A 219 3.81 0.00 15.73
C TYR A 219 4.44 0.05 17.12
N ASN A 220 5.76 -0.05 17.13
CA ASN A 220 6.61 0.23 18.28
C ASN A 220 7.51 1.39 17.85
N PHE A 221 7.25 2.59 18.35
CA PHE A 221 8.02 3.77 17.97
C PHE A 221 9.36 3.88 18.72
N GLU A 222 9.61 3.08 19.76
CA GLU A 222 10.96 2.92 20.32
C GLU A 222 11.90 2.28 19.30
N GLU A 223 11.41 1.29 18.54
CA GLU A 223 12.17 0.69 17.45
C GLU A 223 12.46 1.69 16.31
N LEU A 224 11.54 2.62 16.03
CA LEU A 224 11.79 3.73 15.12
C LEU A 224 12.93 4.62 15.64
N ALA A 225 12.93 4.93 16.94
CA ALA A 225 14.00 5.70 17.58
C ALA A 225 15.36 4.97 17.55
N GLN A 226 15.33 3.64 17.45
CA GLN A 226 16.50 2.75 17.34
C GLN A 226 16.83 2.36 15.89
N GLU A 227 16.20 3.01 14.90
CA GLU A 227 16.45 2.79 13.47
C GLU A 227 16.20 1.34 12.99
N HIS A 228 15.24 0.64 13.59
CA HIS A 228 14.88 -0.72 13.21
C HIS A 228 14.42 -0.80 11.74
N GLN A 229 14.79 -1.88 11.03
CA GLN A 229 14.54 -2.07 9.60
C GLN A 229 13.06 -1.98 9.18
N TYR A 230 12.12 -2.24 10.09
CA TYR A 230 10.68 -2.10 9.84
C TYR A 230 10.25 -0.64 9.55
N PHE A 231 11.10 0.33 9.89
CA PHE A 231 10.95 1.76 9.65
C PHE A 231 12.03 2.30 8.69
N LEU A 232 12.61 1.45 7.85
CA LEU A 232 13.64 1.87 6.90
C LEU A 232 13.20 3.06 6.04
N GLY A 233 13.98 4.15 6.08
CA GLY A 233 13.72 5.36 5.31
C GLY A 233 12.79 6.39 5.98
N ILE A 234 12.39 6.17 7.24
CA ILE A 234 11.68 7.18 8.04
C ILE A 234 12.30 7.27 9.44
N LYS A 235 12.30 8.47 10.02
CA LYS A 235 12.79 8.76 11.38
C LYS A 235 11.77 9.58 12.15
N LEU A 236 11.95 9.70 13.48
CA LEU A 236 11.07 10.49 14.33
C LEU A 236 10.86 11.93 13.83
N SER A 237 11.91 12.61 13.35
CA SER A 237 11.79 13.98 12.85
C SER A 237 10.90 14.14 11.61
N ASP A 238 10.54 13.04 10.95
CA ASP A 238 9.64 13.06 9.81
C ASP A 238 8.17 13.09 10.22
N PHE A 239 7.88 12.76 11.49
CA PHE A 239 6.55 12.79 12.07
C PHE A 239 6.16 14.19 12.57
N SER A 240 4.94 14.59 12.23
CA SER A 240 4.25 15.74 12.79
C SER A 240 3.18 15.23 13.75
N LEU A 241 3.18 15.76 14.97
CA LEU A 241 2.25 15.42 16.04
C LEU A 241 1.31 16.59 16.31
N TYR A 242 0.07 16.31 16.70
CA TYR A 242 -0.99 17.28 16.96
C TYR A 242 -1.60 17.02 18.32
N PHE A 243 -1.49 18.00 19.22
CA PHE A 243 -1.86 17.88 20.62
C PHE A 243 -3.00 18.84 20.98
N LYS A 244 -3.96 18.35 21.77
CA LYS A 244 -4.93 19.16 22.51
C LYS A 244 -4.59 19.09 24.00
N GLY A 245 -4.05 20.17 24.55
CA GLY A 245 -3.37 20.10 25.85
C GLY A 245 -2.23 19.06 25.76
N GLU A 246 -2.12 18.15 26.71
CA GLU A 246 -1.08 17.10 26.69
C GLU A 246 -1.48 15.85 25.89
N LYS A 247 -2.73 15.77 25.40
CA LYS A 247 -3.23 14.61 24.68
C LYS A 247 -2.89 14.69 23.19
N LEU A 248 -2.19 13.68 22.68
CA LEU A 248 -1.98 13.47 21.24
C LEU A 248 -3.33 13.11 20.59
N VAL A 249 -3.76 13.90 19.61
CA VAL A 249 -5.06 13.73 18.92
C VAL A 249 -4.92 13.46 17.42
N GLY A 250 -3.72 13.65 16.86
CA GLY A 250 -3.41 13.26 15.50
C GLY A 250 -1.92 13.19 15.24
N MET A 251 -1.53 12.38 14.27
CA MET A 251 -0.15 12.34 13.78
C MET A 251 -0.09 11.90 12.32
N PHE A 252 1.01 12.24 11.65
CA PHE A 252 1.41 11.59 10.41
C PHE A 252 2.93 11.63 10.28
N GLY A 253 3.52 10.65 9.59
CA GLY A 253 4.91 10.62 9.16
C GLY A 253 5.01 10.89 7.66
N LEU A 254 5.93 11.77 7.26
CA LEU A 254 6.19 12.02 5.84
C LEU A 254 7.35 11.13 5.38
N TRP A 255 7.04 10.05 4.65
CA TRP A 255 7.99 9.00 4.31
C TRP A 255 8.46 9.09 2.86
N ASP A 256 9.77 9.19 2.65
CA ASP A 256 10.39 8.94 1.35
C ASP A 256 10.81 7.47 1.22
N GLN A 257 10.07 6.70 0.43
CA GLN A 257 10.38 5.30 0.15
C GLN A 257 11.24 5.11 -1.11
N HIS A 258 11.64 6.18 -1.80
CA HIS A 258 12.29 6.10 -3.11
C HIS A 258 13.60 5.31 -3.08
N SER A 259 14.29 5.25 -1.94
CA SER A 259 15.53 4.48 -1.77
C SER A 259 15.33 2.96 -1.77
N ILE A 260 14.08 2.47 -1.67
CA ILE A 260 13.74 1.04 -1.58
C ILE A 260 12.55 0.61 -2.45
N LYS A 261 11.65 1.54 -2.80
CA LYS A 261 10.46 1.30 -3.63
C LYS A 261 10.36 2.41 -4.68
N GLN A 262 10.40 2.04 -5.95
CA GLN A 262 10.36 3.00 -7.05
C GLN A 262 9.22 2.67 -8.03
N THR A 263 8.45 3.68 -8.43
CA THR A 263 7.50 3.56 -9.54
C THR A 263 8.13 4.17 -10.78
N LYS A 264 8.88 3.37 -11.55
CA LYS A 264 9.59 3.82 -12.75
C LYS A 264 8.67 3.91 -13.96
N ILE A 265 8.85 4.96 -14.75
CA ILE A 265 8.20 5.12 -16.04
C ILE A 265 9.05 4.46 -17.10
N LEU A 266 8.53 3.39 -17.71
CA LEU A 266 9.23 2.69 -18.78
C LEU A 266 8.84 3.21 -20.17
N HIS A 267 7.56 3.53 -20.35
CA HIS A 267 7.06 4.02 -21.63
C HIS A 267 5.86 4.96 -21.45
N TYR A 268 5.72 5.91 -22.37
CA TYR A 268 4.52 6.70 -22.56
C TYR A 268 3.95 6.37 -23.93
N SER A 269 2.62 6.29 -24.06
CA SER A 269 1.99 6.27 -25.38
C SER A 269 2.48 7.45 -26.23
N SER A 270 2.53 7.29 -27.56
CA SER A 270 3.10 8.29 -28.46
C SER A 270 2.50 9.69 -28.25
N VAL A 271 1.20 9.76 -27.99
CA VAL A 271 0.49 11.01 -27.71
C VAL A 271 1.00 11.65 -26.41
N ILE A 272 1.06 10.89 -25.32
CA ILE A 272 1.54 11.40 -24.02
C ILE A 272 3.01 11.82 -24.13
N GLY A 273 3.85 11.02 -24.79
CA GLY A 273 5.26 11.30 -24.97
C GLY A 273 5.53 12.65 -25.66
N ILE A 274 4.76 12.96 -26.71
CA ILE A 274 4.86 14.22 -27.46
C ILE A 274 4.39 15.42 -26.63
N PHE A 275 3.24 15.32 -25.96
CA PHE A 275 2.65 16.44 -25.22
C PHE A 275 3.21 16.62 -23.80
N ARG A 276 3.97 15.66 -23.28
CA ARG A 276 4.54 15.69 -21.92
C ARG A 276 5.30 16.98 -21.58
N PRO A 277 6.15 17.57 -22.44
CA PRO A 277 6.85 18.81 -22.11
C PRO A 277 5.87 19.98 -21.89
N VAL A 278 4.85 20.10 -22.75
CA VAL A 278 3.80 21.12 -22.63
C VAL A 278 2.96 20.88 -21.39
N TYR A 279 2.55 19.64 -21.15
CA TYR A 279 1.84 19.24 -19.93
C TYR A 279 2.64 19.64 -18.68
N ASN A 280 3.91 19.27 -18.61
CA ASN A 280 4.78 19.56 -17.46
C ASN A 280 4.98 21.07 -17.25
N LEU A 281 5.08 21.87 -18.32
CA LEU A 281 5.15 23.33 -18.21
C LEU A 281 3.88 23.92 -17.60
N LEU A 282 2.73 23.32 -17.87
CA LEU A 282 1.43 23.75 -17.36
C LEU A 282 1.09 23.17 -15.96
N THR A 283 1.85 22.19 -15.46
CA THR A 283 1.57 21.55 -14.14
C THR A 283 1.46 22.52 -12.96
N PRO A 284 2.25 23.62 -12.84
CA PRO A 284 2.07 24.56 -11.75
C PRO A 284 0.69 25.25 -11.76
N LEU A 285 0.09 25.41 -12.94
CA LEU A 285 -1.23 26.02 -13.13
C LEU A 285 -2.35 24.99 -13.03
N THR A 286 -2.18 23.83 -13.69
CA THR A 286 -3.20 22.77 -13.73
C THR A 286 -3.26 21.97 -12.44
N LYS A 287 -2.23 22.08 -11.59
CA LYS A 287 -2.06 21.34 -10.33
C LYS A 287 -1.95 19.83 -10.55
N GLY A 288 -1.43 19.44 -11.71
CA GLY A 288 -1.20 18.05 -12.08
C GLY A 288 0.13 17.52 -11.54
N MET A 289 0.24 16.18 -11.46
CA MET A 289 1.50 15.52 -11.11
C MET A 289 2.48 15.66 -12.26
N ARG A 290 3.72 16.07 -11.99
CA ARG A 290 4.75 16.13 -13.03
C ARG A 290 5.05 14.73 -13.56
N LEU A 291 5.06 14.58 -14.89
CA LEU A 291 5.39 13.33 -15.57
C LEU A 291 6.93 13.21 -15.72
N PRO A 292 7.57 12.21 -15.08
CA PRO A 292 9.02 12.00 -15.13
C PRO A 292 9.54 11.71 -16.55
N LYS A 293 10.87 11.68 -16.74
CA LYS A 293 11.46 11.14 -17.99
C LYS A 293 11.35 9.63 -18.01
N LEU A 294 11.48 9.04 -19.21
CA LEU A 294 11.61 7.60 -19.33
C LEU A 294 12.85 7.15 -18.55
N GLY A 295 12.71 6.09 -17.75
CA GLY A 295 13.73 5.60 -16.83
C GLY A 295 13.71 6.27 -15.46
N ASP A 296 13.09 7.44 -15.32
CA ASP A 296 12.91 8.09 -14.01
C ASP A 296 11.69 7.52 -13.29
N SER A 297 11.63 7.76 -11.98
CA SER A 297 10.54 7.37 -11.09
C SER A 297 9.60 8.54 -10.80
N ILE A 298 8.34 8.20 -10.53
CA ILE A 298 7.39 9.15 -9.94
C ILE A 298 7.88 9.50 -8.53
N GLN A 299 7.97 10.79 -8.24
CA GLN A 299 8.37 11.31 -6.94
C GLN A 299 7.13 11.67 -6.13
N TYR A 300 7.01 11.07 -4.95
CA TYR A 300 5.94 11.33 -3.99
C TYR A 300 6.39 10.91 -2.60
N HIS A 301 5.91 11.61 -1.58
CA HIS A 301 5.99 11.12 -0.21
C HIS A 301 4.79 10.26 0.11
N VAL A 302 5.00 9.24 0.92
CA VAL A 302 3.95 8.41 1.51
C VAL A 302 3.62 8.95 2.90
N LEU A 303 2.33 9.00 3.25
CA LEU A 303 1.92 9.32 4.62
C LEU A 303 1.86 8.04 5.46
N HIS A 304 2.79 7.93 6.41
CA HIS A 304 2.81 6.90 7.45
C HIS A 304 1.88 7.31 8.59
N THR A 305 1.09 6.39 9.14
CA THR A 305 0.19 6.67 10.29
C THR A 305 -0.64 7.96 10.12
N LEU A 306 -1.27 8.22 8.97
CA LEU A 306 -2.17 9.38 8.84
C LEU A 306 -3.45 9.13 9.68
N MET A 307 -3.43 9.52 10.95
CA MET A 307 -4.46 9.15 11.92
C MET A 307 -4.84 10.29 12.84
N CYS A 308 -6.14 10.38 13.08
CA CYS A 308 -6.84 11.19 14.06
C CYS A 308 -8.18 10.48 14.32
N HIS A 309 -9.02 11.02 15.21
CA HIS A 309 -10.38 10.52 15.34
C HIS A 309 -11.09 10.52 13.96
N PRO A 310 -11.80 9.44 13.56
CA PRO A 310 -12.36 9.32 12.20
C PRO A 310 -13.35 10.42 11.82
N GLU A 311 -14.13 10.90 12.79
CA GLU A 311 -15.09 12.00 12.59
C GLU A 311 -14.45 13.40 12.60
N ASP A 312 -13.16 13.54 12.97
CA ASP A 312 -12.47 14.83 13.03
C ASP A 312 -11.86 15.20 11.67
N LEU A 313 -12.75 15.54 10.75
CA LEU A 313 -12.43 15.89 9.37
C LEU A 313 -11.62 17.17 9.24
N ALA A 314 -11.84 18.12 10.15
CA ALA A 314 -11.11 19.38 10.20
C ALA A 314 -9.65 19.14 10.56
N LEU A 315 -9.39 18.31 11.58
CA LEU A 315 -8.02 17.92 11.93
C LEU A 315 -7.38 17.12 10.80
N HIS A 316 -8.08 16.13 10.22
CA HIS A 316 -7.55 15.39 9.06
C HIS A 316 -7.16 16.30 7.89
N HIS A 317 -8.04 17.25 7.54
CA HIS A 317 -7.75 18.22 6.47
C HIS A 317 -6.54 19.10 6.81
N LYS A 318 -6.42 19.54 8.07
CA LYS A 318 -5.28 20.33 8.55
C LYS A 318 -3.97 19.54 8.45
N MET A 319 -3.99 18.27 8.86
CA MET A 319 -2.83 17.38 8.74
C MET A 319 -2.40 17.17 7.29
N LEU A 320 -3.35 16.99 6.36
CA LEU A 320 -3.06 16.91 4.94
C LEU A 320 -2.49 18.22 4.38
N GLU A 321 -2.97 19.37 4.85
CA GLU A 321 -2.42 20.68 4.48
C GLU A 321 -0.94 20.79 4.89
N ASP A 322 -0.63 20.42 6.13
CA ASP A 322 0.74 20.46 6.65
C ASP A 322 1.65 19.44 5.97
N ALA A 323 1.17 18.22 5.72
CA ALA A 323 1.90 17.19 5.02
C ALA A 323 2.26 17.61 3.58
N TYR A 324 1.29 18.18 2.87
CA TYR A 324 1.48 18.70 1.51
C TYR A 324 2.47 19.86 1.48
N ASN A 325 2.38 20.79 2.43
CA ASN A 325 3.31 21.91 2.54
C ASN A 325 4.73 21.44 2.88
N LYS A 326 4.90 20.49 3.80
CA LYS A 326 6.18 19.88 4.15
C LYS A 326 6.79 19.15 2.93
N SER A 327 5.98 18.40 2.19
CA SER A 327 6.39 17.74 0.94
C SER A 327 6.86 18.75 -0.12
N LYS A 328 6.18 19.91 -0.24
CA LYS A 328 6.62 21.00 -1.14
C LYS A 328 7.93 21.64 -0.71
N GLN A 329 8.11 21.89 0.58
CA GLN A 329 9.36 22.44 1.12
C GLN A 329 10.55 21.51 0.86
N GLN A 330 10.32 20.20 0.82
CA GLN A 330 11.30 19.17 0.44
C GLN A 330 11.46 18.99 -1.08
N GLY A 331 10.77 19.78 -1.90
CA GLY A 331 10.92 19.78 -3.37
C GLY A 331 10.11 18.72 -4.12
N VAL A 332 9.26 17.94 -3.44
CA VAL A 332 8.44 16.88 -4.05
C VAL A 332 7.04 17.38 -4.39
N GLY A 333 6.33 17.92 -3.40
CA GLY A 333 5.00 18.53 -3.61
C GLY A 333 3.89 17.55 -4.00
N VAL A 334 4.06 16.26 -3.68
CA VAL A 334 3.06 15.21 -3.82
C VAL A 334 3.07 14.38 -2.54
N VAL A 335 1.89 14.05 -2.01
CA VAL A 335 1.74 13.13 -0.86
C VAL A 335 0.71 12.06 -1.21
N SER A 336 0.99 10.82 -0.86
CA SER A 336 0.14 9.67 -1.13
C SER A 336 -0.38 9.06 0.17
N PHE A 337 -1.67 8.75 0.22
CA PHE A 337 -2.31 8.09 1.36
C PHE A 337 -3.49 7.25 0.87
N THR A 338 -3.88 6.25 1.68
CA THR A 338 -4.99 5.35 1.39
C THR A 338 -6.05 5.48 2.47
N LEU A 339 -7.32 5.52 2.06
CA LEU A 339 -8.47 5.44 2.97
C LEU A 339 -9.42 4.34 2.49
N SER A 340 -10.01 3.62 3.43
CA SER A 340 -11.18 2.80 3.15
C SER A 340 -12.36 3.69 2.78
N HIS A 341 -13.24 3.23 1.88
CA HIS A 341 -14.50 3.93 1.62
C HIS A 341 -15.45 3.91 2.83
N LYS A 342 -15.16 3.07 3.83
CA LYS A 342 -15.85 3.06 5.14
C LYS A 342 -15.31 4.14 6.09
N ASP A 343 -14.19 4.78 5.78
CA ASP A 343 -13.60 5.83 6.60
C ASP A 343 -14.32 7.17 6.34
N PRO A 344 -14.90 7.83 7.36
CA PRO A 344 -15.57 9.13 7.17
C PRO A 344 -14.68 10.19 6.51
N ARG A 345 -13.35 10.10 6.67
CA ARG A 345 -12.38 11.02 6.09
C ARG A 345 -12.32 10.92 4.56
N TYR A 346 -12.70 9.78 3.98
CA TYR A 346 -12.73 9.56 2.54
C TYR A 346 -13.56 10.62 1.80
N GLN A 347 -14.63 11.13 2.41
CA GLN A 347 -15.50 12.14 1.79
C GLN A 347 -14.76 13.44 1.44
N LEU A 348 -13.63 13.72 2.09
CA LEU A 348 -12.81 14.90 1.79
C LEU A 348 -12.08 14.78 0.43
N ASN A 349 -11.83 13.56 -0.05
CA ASN A 349 -11.12 13.32 -1.30
C ASN A 349 -11.82 13.95 -2.51
N GLN A 350 -13.14 14.17 -2.44
CA GLN A 350 -13.90 14.84 -3.50
C GLN A 350 -13.43 16.29 -3.76
N PHE A 351 -12.85 16.95 -2.76
CA PHE A 351 -12.37 18.33 -2.88
C PHE A 351 -10.93 18.43 -3.34
N TYR A 352 -10.17 17.35 -3.17
CA TYR A 352 -8.75 17.28 -3.47
C TYR A 352 -8.48 16.94 -4.93
N LYS A 353 -7.33 17.40 -5.42
CA LYS A 353 -6.79 17.04 -6.73
C LYS A 353 -5.61 16.08 -6.57
N GLY A 354 -5.50 15.16 -7.51
CA GLY A 354 -4.45 14.16 -7.53
C GLY A 354 -4.84 12.96 -8.37
N GLU A 355 -3.91 12.02 -8.50
CA GLU A 355 -4.19 10.74 -9.12
C GLU A 355 -4.85 9.81 -8.11
N ARG A 356 -5.96 9.19 -8.52
CA ARG A 356 -6.74 8.27 -7.69
C ARG A 356 -6.60 6.84 -8.21
N LEU A 357 -6.36 5.94 -7.28
CA LEU A 357 -6.33 4.49 -7.51
C LEU A 357 -7.33 3.83 -6.56
N THR A 358 -8.42 3.33 -7.13
CA THR A 358 -9.39 2.52 -6.40
C THR A 358 -8.93 1.08 -6.37
N GLY A 359 -9.02 0.46 -5.20
CA GLY A 359 -8.70 -0.95 -5.00
C GLY A 359 -9.82 -1.66 -4.28
N MET A 360 -9.92 -2.95 -4.53
CA MET A 360 -10.74 -3.89 -3.78
C MET A 360 -9.89 -4.45 -2.66
N HIS A 361 -10.31 -4.23 -1.42
CA HIS A 361 -9.73 -4.82 -0.22
C HIS A 361 -10.52 -6.07 0.14
N GLY A 362 -9.82 -7.15 0.46
CA GLY A 362 -10.47 -8.37 0.92
C GLY A 362 -9.49 -9.33 1.57
N PHE A 363 -9.99 -10.54 1.81
CA PHE A 363 -9.22 -11.62 2.41
C PHE A 363 -9.22 -12.84 1.49
N ILE A 364 -8.13 -13.58 1.50
CA ILE A 364 -8.06 -14.92 0.90
C ILE A 364 -7.96 -15.96 2.01
N SER A 365 -8.73 -17.04 1.91
CA SER A 365 -8.73 -18.13 2.89
C SER A 365 -9.15 -19.46 2.25
N TYR A 366 -8.68 -20.57 2.83
CA TYR A 366 -9.15 -21.92 2.53
C TYR A 366 -10.17 -22.46 3.54
N GLU A 367 -10.24 -21.86 4.73
CA GLU A 367 -11.04 -22.35 5.85
C GLU A 367 -12.39 -21.64 5.97
N GLY A 368 -12.73 -20.79 5.00
CA GLY A 368 -13.96 -20.01 4.97
C GLY A 368 -13.72 -18.52 5.14
N ASP A 369 -14.81 -17.77 5.14
CA ASP A 369 -14.81 -16.32 5.25
C ASP A 369 -14.36 -15.87 6.66
N PRO A 370 -13.25 -15.11 6.80
CA PRO A 370 -12.80 -14.64 8.11
C PRO A 370 -13.62 -13.43 8.61
N ARG A 371 -14.28 -12.68 7.71
CA ARG A 371 -14.95 -11.40 8.03
C ARG A 371 -16.03 -11.48 9.11
N PRO A 372 -16.82 -12.57 9.26
CA PRO A 372 -17.79 -12.69 10.34
C PRO A 372 -17.18 -12.61 11.75
N HIS A 373 -15.88 -12.86 11.89
CA HIS A 373 -15.18 -12.79 13.17
C HIS A 373 -14.67 -11.38 13.51
N PHE A 374 -14.67 -10.45 12.55
CA PHE A 374 -14.24 -9.06 12.77
C PHE A 374 -15.40 -8.17 13.22
N ASP A 375 -15.11 -7.22 14.09
CA ASP A 375 -16.03 -6.15 14.46
C ASP A 375 -16.27 -5.24 13.26
N LYS A 376 -17.49 -5.32 12.72
CA LYS A 376 -17.93 -4.58 11.52
C LYS A 376 -18.04 -3.07 11.73
N ASN A 377 -17.99 -2.61 12.98
CA ASN A 377 -18.03 -1.18 13.30
C ASN A 377 -16.64 -0.53 13.21
N LEU A 378 -15.56 -1.33 13.17
CA LEU A 378 -14.21 -0.83 13.05
C LEU A 378 -13.86 -0.55 11.58
N ILE A 379 -13.21 0.59 11.34
CA ILE A 379 -12.82 1.04 10.00
C ILE A 379 -11.56 0.27 9.57
N PRO A 380 -11.53 -0.38 8.39
CA PRO A 380 -10.32 -0.99 7.88
C PRO A 380 -9.24 0.07 7.62
N TYR A 381 -8.14 0.04 8.36
CA TYR A 381 -6.97 0.88 8.14
C TYR A 381 -6.02 0.24 7.13
N LEU A 382 -5.54 1.03 6.18
CA LEU A 382 -4.54 0.63 5.21
C LEU A 382 -3.49 1.72 5.06
N GLU A 383 -2.22 1.36 5.18
CA GLU A 383 -1.11 2.29 5.00
C GLU A 383 -0.47 2.07 3.64
N VAL A 384 -0.59 3.04 2.73
CA VAL A 384 -0.07 2.99 1.34
C VAL A 384 1.41 2.57 1.26
N GLY A 385 2.20 2.88 2.29
CA GLY A 385 3.62 2.50 2.35
C GLY A 385 3.86 1.01 2.51
N ARG A 386 2.89 0.27 3.04
CA ARG A 386 2.98 -1.14 3.48
C ARG A 386 2.00 -2.06 2.78
N ILE A 387 1.32 -1.56 1.75
CA ILE A 387 0.44 -2.33 0.87
C ILE A 387 0.94 -2.34 -0.57
#